data_AF-A0A0D3V6E1-F1
#
_entry.id   AF-A0A0D3V6E1-F1
#
_cell.length_a   1.000
_cell.length_b   1.000
_cell.length_c   1.000
_cell.angle_alpha   90.00
_cell.angle_beta   90.00
_cell.angle_gamma   90.00
#
_symmetry.space_group_name_H-M   'P 1'
#
loop_
_entity.id
_entity.type
_entity.pdbx_description
1 polymer ?
#
loop_
_entity_poly.entity_id
_entity_poly.type
_entity_poly.pdbx_seq_one_letter_code
_entity_poly.pdbx_strand_id
1 'polypeptide(L)'
;MSNVKLSWHYPLIASYPRHAYPLSIITGLPNSKPWIYTYYVPLVCKKNVENYTGIFLDFGSFNWLVEYNPWINSQNIKREILMKCHSDIIGFTKKCIDMNYYLFIHLDEFFIPNTEPFQKWKSPHAVMILGYNPLKRTFNISNFTKNRKYEQDEISFEHYVESFQKMETTEDYMENNYLLQINNNVSYNYDINIVMDIINDYISSKRTSYSYYRLSEAFSDDYVYGLDIYDYLKNISICYYLTWSKST
;
A
#
# COMPACT_ATOMS: atom_id res chain seq x y z
N MET A 1 -30.62 -9.67 -3.99
CA MET A 1 -29.69 -8.80 -3.24
C MET A 1 -28.87 -8.01 -4.24
N SER A 2 -28.73 -6.70 -4.02
CA SER A 2 -27.99 -5.79 -4.91
C SER A 2 -26.48 -5.92 -4.73
N ASN A 3 -25.74 -5.47 -5.74
CA ASN A 3 -24.30 -5.25 -5.65
C ASN A 3 -23.99 -4.21 -4.56
N VAL A 4 -23.03 -4.49 -3.68
CA VAL A 4 -22.56 -3.55 -2.64
C VAL A 4 -21.16 -3.10 -3.02
N LYS A 5 -20.95 -1.79 -3.13
CA LYS A 5 -19.65 -1.21 -3.52
C LYS A 5 -19.41 0.09 -2.77
N LEU A 6 -18.29 0.17 -2.06
CA LEU A 6 -17.84 1.37 -1.37
C LEU A 6 -17.22 2.37 -2.35
N SER A 7 -17.15 3.64 -1.96
CA SER A 7 -16.55 4.70 -2.78
C SER A 7 -15.07 4.42 -3.05
N TRP A 8 -14.63 4.69 -4.27
CA TRP A 8 -13.24 4.53 -4.67
C TRP A 8 -12.90 5.62 -5.67
N HIS A 9 -11.69 6.15 -5.55
CA HIS A 9 -11.13 7.14 -6.44
C HIS A 9 -9.78 6.66 -6.95
N TYR A 10 -9.41 7.04 -8.17
CA TYR A 10 -8.04 6.83 -8.61
C TYR A 10 -7.10 7.61 -7.68
N PRO A 11 -6.12 6.97 -7.03
CA PRO A 11 -5.28 7.59 -6.03
C PRO A 11 -4.33 8.60 -6.68
N LEU A 12 -3.98 9.66 -5.96
CA LEU A 12 -2.97 10.62 -6.42
C LEU A 12 -1.60 9.98 -6.66
N ILE A 13 -1.28 8.91 -5.92
CA ILE A 13 -0.03 8.17 -6.02
C ILE A 13 -0.33 6.68 -6.08
N ALA A 14 0.15 6.03 -7.14
CA ALA A 14 -0.10 4.63 -7.45
C ALA A 14 1.21 3.84 -7.63
N SER A 15 2.28 4.20 -6.91
CA SER A 15 3.58 3.51 -7.01
C SER A 15 3.60 2.16 -6.29
N TYR A 16 2.93 2.06 -5.12
CA TYR A 16 2.88 0.86 -4.30
C TYR A 16 1.47 0.65 -3.70
N PRO A 17 1.06 -0.60 -3.42
CA PRO A 17 -0.22 -0.91 -2.77
C PRO A 17 -0.47 -0.10 -1.51
N ARG A 18 0.52 -0.03 -0.63
CA ARG A 18 0.48 0.72 0.64
C ARG A 18 0.15 2.21 0.48
N HIS A 19 0.40 2.78 -0.69
CA HIS A 19 0.01 4.15 -1.04
C HIS A 19 -1.32 4.18 -1.76
N ALA A 20 -1.41 3.45 -2.88
CA ALA A 20 -2.55 3.45 -3.77
C ALA A 20 -3.86 3.15 -3.04
N TYR A 21 -3.81 2.21 -2.11
CA TYR A 21 -4.97 1.66 -1.44
C TYR A 21 -5.62 2.66 -0.48
N PRO A 22 -4.96 3.16 0.58
CA PRO A 22 -5.54 4.19 1.43
C PRO A 22 -5.82 5.50 0.66
N LEU A 23 -4.98 5.86 -0.32
CA LEU A 23 -5.22 7.04 -1.15
C LEU A 23 -6.48 6.90 -2.02
N SER A 24 -6.82 5.69 -2.46
CA SER A 24 -8.04 5.46 -3.24
C SER A 24 -9.32 5.72 -2.45
N ILE A 25 -9.24 5.66 -1.11
CA ILE A 25 -10.33 5.99 -0.19
C ILE A 25 -10.40 7.52 -0.02
N ILE A 26 -9.27 8.16 0.28
CA ILE A 26 -9.27 9.55 0.78
C ILE A 26 -9.13 10.63 -0.30
N THR A 27 -8.63 10.30 -1.50
CA THR A 27 -8.32 11.31 -2.55
C THR A 27 -9.54 12.14 -2.96
N GLY A 28 -10.73 11.53 -2.94
CA GLY A 28 -11.99 12.19 -3.24
C GLY A 28 -12.65 12.91 -2.06
N LEU A 29 -12.10 12.79 -0.84
CA LEU A 29 -12.71 13.37 0.35
C LEU A 29 -12.38 14.87 0.50
N PRO A 30 -13.31 15.67 1.06
CA PRO A 30 -13.07 17.08 1.32
C PRO A 30 -11.83 17.28 2.20
N ASN A 31 -11.02 18.28 1.83
CA ASN A 31 -9.85 18.75 2.57
C ASN A 31 -8.74 17.69 2.84
N SER A 32 -8.78 16.52 2.20
CA SER A 32 -7.75 15.48 2.36
C SER A 32 -6.43 15.82 1.65
N LYS A 33 -6.52 16.56 0.53
CA LYS A 33 -5.35 16.89 -0.31
C LYS A 33 -4.24 17.64 0.42
N PRO A 34 -4.49 18.69 1.22
CA PRO A 34 -3.43 19.35 1.99
C PRO A 34 -2.64 18.38 2.91
N TRP A 35 -3.31 17.41 3.52
CA TRP A 35 -2.63 16.36 4.29
C TRP A 35 -1.80 15.46 3.38
N ILE A 36 -2.37 14.94 2.29
CA ILE A 36 -1.65 14.12 1.31
C ILE A 36 -0.38 14.83 0.83
N TYR A 37 -0.50 16.09 0.41
CA TYR A 37 0.64 16.87 -0.08
C TYR A 37 1.70 17.15 0.97
N THR A 38 1.32 17.20 2.26
CA THR A 38 2.30 17.33 3.34
C THR A 38 3.14 16.06 3.45
N TYR A 39 2.53 14.88 3.29
CA TYR A 39 3.19 13.61 3.59
C TYR A 39 3.95 12.97 2.42
N TYR A 40 3.67 13.39 1.20
CA TYR A 40 4.27 12.86 -0.02
C TYR A 40 5.36 13.76 -0.63
N VAL A 41 6.14 14.44 0.23
CA VAL A 41 7.31 15.23 -0.17
C VAL A 41 8.63 14.46 0.01
N PRO A 42 8.95 13.91 1.20
CA PRO A 42 10.28 13.38 1.42
C PRO A 42 10.43 12.03 0.74
N LEU A 43 11.25 11.94 -0.31
CA LEU A 43 11.69 10.66 -0.85
C LEU A 43 12.82 10.09 0.01
N VAL A 44 12.90 8.76 0.05
CA VAL A 44 14.05 8.02 0.59
C VAL A 44 14.44 6.90 -0.37
N CYS A 45 15.73 6.56 -0.37
CA CYS A 45 16.25 5.43 -1.12
C CYS A 45 17.09 4.54 -0.20
N LYS A 46 16.90 3.23 -0.23
CA LYS A 46 17.77 2.31 0.55
C LYS A 46 19.14 2.19 -0.13
N LYS A 47 20.21 2.39 0.64
CA LYS A 47 21.61 2.14 0.27
C LYS A 47 21.82 0.62 0.14
N ASN A 48 22.50 0.21 -0.92
CA ASN A 48 23.10 -1.12 -1.13
C ASN A 48 22.33 -2.27 -0.49
N VAL A 49 21.24 -2.67 -1.13
CA VAL A 49 20.67 -3.98 -0.83
C VAL A 49 21.45 -4.98 -1.68
N GLU A 50 22.56 -5.51 -1.12
CA GLU A 50 23.37 -6.59 -1.73
C GLU A 50 22.52 -7.81 -2.15
N ASN A 51 21.27 -7.89 -1.68
CA ASN A 51 20.31 -8.94 -1.98
C ASN A 51 19.02 -8.48 -2.69
N TYR A 52 18.88 -7.21 -3.12
CA TYR A 52 17.77 -6.81 -4.00
C TYR A 52 18.23 -6.70 -5.44
N THR A 53 17.42 -7.25 -6.34
CA THR A 53 17.54 -7.07 -7.80
C THR A 53 17.07 -5.70 -8.28
N GLY A 54 16.91 -4.70 -7.39
CA GLY A 54 16.37 -3.40 -7.73
C GLY A 54 16.59 -2.31 -6.67
N ILE A 55 16.24 -1.08 -7.06
CA ILE A 55 16.33 0.11 -6.23
C ILE A 55 15.06 0.23 -5.39
N PHE A 56 15.21 0.33 -4.06
CA PHE A 56 14.10 0.71 -3.19
C PHE A 56 14.02 2.22 -3.10
N LEU A 57 13.04 2.81 -3.79
CA LEU A 57 12.74 4.24 -3.79
C LEU A 57 11.28 4.43 -3.39
N ASP A 58 11.03 5.14 -2.30
CA ASP A 58 9.68 5.37 -1.82
C ASP A 58 9.60 6.67 -0.99
N PHE A 59 8.40 7.06 -0.56
CA PHE A 59 8.20 8.22 0.30
C PHE A 59 8.48 7.86 1.76
N GLY A 60 9.14 8.76 2.48
CA GLY A 60 9.46 8.69 3.92
C GLY A 60 8.26 8.43 4.83
N SER A 61 7.04 8.56 4.33
CA SER A 61 5.78 8.31 5.04
C SER A 61 5.39 6.82 5.11
N PHE A 62 6.36 5.91 5.27
CA PHE A 62 6.15 4.46 5.15
C PHE A 62 4.95 3.89 5.94
N ASN A 63 4.82 4.14 7.24
CA ASN A 63 3.82 3.43 8.07
C ASN A 63 2.50 4.20 8.27
N TRP A 64 2.39 5.40 7.71
CA TRP A 64 1.48 6.41 8.25
C TRP A 64 0.08 6.44 7.63
N LEU A 65 -0.07 5.87 6.44
CA LEU A 65 -1.29 6.04 5.64
C LEU A 65 -2.48 5.23 6.15
N VAL A 66 -2.20 4.20 6.93
CA VAL A 66 -3.20 3.36 7.57
C VAL A 66 -3.35 3.72 9.04
N GLU A 67 -2.25 3.85 9.79
CA GLU A 67 -2.30 3.94 11.26
C GLU A 67 -2.56 5.34 11.82
N TYR A 68 -2.21 6.41 11.08
CA TYR A 68 -2.24 7.79 11.60
C TYR A 68 -2.93 8.78 10.66
N ASN A 69 -3.63 8.26 9.66
CA ASN A 69 -4.36 9.05 8.70
C ASN A 69 -5.66 9.62 9.31
N PRO A 70 -5.84 10.95 9.40
CA PRO A 70 -7.03 11.54 10.02
C PRO A 70 -8.35 11.14 9.35
N TRP A 71 -8.33 10.77 8.07
CA TRP A 71 -9.51 10.34 7.29
C TRP A 71 -9.78 8.84 7.37
N ILE A 72 -8.91 8.05 8.01
CA ILE A 72 -9.06 6.59 8.08
C ILE A 72 -9.05 6.14 9.55
N ASN A 73 -10.13 5.49 9.96
CA ASN A 73 -10.11 4.62 11.13
C ASN A 73 -9.60 3.25 10.68
N SER A 74 -8.48 2.80 11.25
CA SER A 74 -7.90 1.50 10.91
C SER A 74 -7.97 0.52 12.08
N GLN A 75 -8.21 -0.74 11.76
CA GLN A 75 -7.98 -1.86 12.67
C GLN A 75 -7.04 -2.85 12.00
N ASN A 76 -6.08 -3.37 12.75
CA ASN A 76 -5.21 -4.45 12.29
C ASN A 76 -5.67 -5.77 12.92
N ILE A 77 -5.87 -6.77 12.08
CA ILE A 77 -6.20 -8.13 12.50
C ILE A 77 -5.12 -9.06 11.96
N LYS A 78 -4.51 -9.84 12.86
CA LYS A 78 -3.56 -10.87 12.46
C LYS A 78 -4.27 -11.97 11.69
N ARG A 79 -3.64 -12.42 10.61
CA ARG A 79 -4.15 -13.47 9.73
C ARG A 79 -4.48 -14.76 10.48
N GLU A 80 -3.67 -15.13 11.48
CA GLU A 80 -3.97 -16.30 12.33
C GLU A 80 -5.32 -16.20 13.05
N ILE A 81 -5.76 -14.99 13.42
CA ILE A 81 -7.06 -14.76 14.06
C ILE A 81 -8.17 -15.00 13.04
N LEU A 82 -8.02 -14.46 11.81
CA LEU A 82 -8.97 -14.70 10.73
C LEU A 82 -9.09 -16.20 10.40
N MET A 83 -7.96 -16.92 10.37
CA MET A 83 -7.94 -18.37 10.13
C MET A 83 -8.58 -19.19 11.27
N LYS A 84 -8.38 -18.79 12.53
CA LYS A 84 -8.88 -19.54 13.71
C LYS A 84 -10.32 -19.21 14.10
N CYS A 85 -10.73 -17.95 13.96
CA CYS A 85 -12.03 -17.46 14.43
C CYS A 85 -13.12 -17.48 13.34
N HIS A 86 -12.74 -17.57 12.06
CA HIS A 86 -13.69 -17.53 10.95
C HIS A 86 -13.41 -18.62 9.91
N SER A 87 -14.17 -19.72 9.98
CA SER A 87 -14.20 -20.73 8.91
C SER A 87 -14.84 -20.22 7.60
N ASP A 88 -15.51 -19.06 7.64
CA ASP A 88 -16.14 -18.40 6.50
C ASP A 88 -15.55 -17.00 6.29
N ILE A 89 -14.40 -16.94 5.60
CA ILE A 89 -13.75 -15.68 5.23
C ILE A 89 -14.62 -14.84 4.27
N ILE A 90 -15.48 -15.46 3.46
CA ILE A 90 -16.41 -14.74 2.56
C ILE A 90 -17.43 -13.98 3.42
N GLY A 91 -18.07 -14.66 4.37
CA GLY A 91 -19.04 -14.07 5.28
C GLY A 91 -18.45 -12.97 6.14
N PHE A 92 -17.22 -13.16 6.64
CA PHE A 92 -16.46 -12.11 7.34
C PHE A 92 -16.29 -10.86 6.46
N THR A 93 -15.73 -11.02 5.26
CA THR A 93 -15.46 -9.91 4.34
C THR A 93 -16.74 -9.18 3.95
N LYS A 94 -17.83 -9.90 3.68
CA LYS A 94 -19.14 -9.27 3.39
C LYS A 94 -19.64 -8.44 4.56
N LYS A 95 -19.58 -8.95 5.79
CA LYS A 95 -20.00 -8.20 7.00
C LYS A 95 -19.16 -6.94 7.20
N CYS A 96 -17.85 -7.02 6.97
CA CYS A 96 -16.98 -5.84 7.00
C CYS A 96 -17.42 -4.79 5.98
N ILE A 97 -17.68 -5.20 4.73
CA ILE A 97 -18.17 -4.30 3.68
C ILE A 97 -19.54 -3.70 4.04
N ASP A 98 -20.47 -4.50 4.57
CA ASP A 98 -21.79 -4.02 5.02
C ASP A 98 -21.66 -2.99 6.17
N MET A 99 -20.58 -3.06 6.96
CA MET A 99 -20.21 -2.10 7.99
C MET A 99 -19.34 -0.94 7.46
N ASN A 100 -19.22 -0.76 6.14
CA ASN A 100 -18.41 0.24 5.46
C ASN A 100 -16.89 0.12 5.71
N TYR A 101 -16.39 -1.08 6.01
CA TYR A 101 -14.96 -1.34 6.04
C TYR A 101 -14.46 -1.79 4.67
N TYR A 102 -13.45 -1.10 4.17
CA TYR A 102 -12.55 -1.61 3.14
C TYR A 102 -11.61 -2.63 3.77
N LEU A 103 -11.20 -3.65 3.01
CA LEU A 103 -10.23 -4.63 3.50
C LEU A 103 -8.95 -4.53 2.68
N PHE A 104 -7.87 -4.14 3.33
CA PHE A 104 -6.51 -4.27 2.80
C PHE A 104 -5.91 -5.54 3.41
N ILE A 105 -5.87 -6.61 2.63
CA ILE A 105 -5.45 -7.94 3.06
C ILE A 105 -4.38 -8.49 2.13
N HIS A 106 -3.65 -9.51 2.58
CA HIS A 106 -2.71 -10.24 1.74
C HIS A 106 -3.35 -11.51 1.19
N LEU A 107 -3.10 -11.76 -0.09
CA LEU A 107 -3.61 -12.87 -0.88
C LEU A 107 -2.48 -13.43 -1.76
N ASP A 108 -2.50 -14.72 -2.07
CA ASP A 108 -1.56 -15.29 -3.05
C ASP A 108 -2.05 -15.02 -4.49
N GLU A 109 -1.32 -14.18 -5.23
CA GLU A 109 -1.67 -13.78 -6.60
C GLU A 109 -1.69 -14.93 -7.61
N PHE A 110 -1.14 -16.10 -7.27
CA PHE A 110 -1.29 -17.31 -8.08
C PHE A 110 -2.76 -17.62 -8.42
N PHE A 111 -3.67 -17.29 -7.50
CA PHE A 111 -5.11 -17.55 -7.62
C PHE A 111 -5.92 -16.33 -8.10
N ILE A 112 -5.28 -15.17 -8.31
CA ILE A 112 -5.98 -13.93 -8.66
C ILE A 112 -5.88 -13.69 -10.16
N PRO A 113 -6.98 -13.74 -10.93
CA PRO A 113 -6.93 -13.43 -12.35
C PRO A 113 -6.39 -12.02 -12.64
N ASN A 114 -5.87 -11.81 -13.85
CA ASN A 114 -5.38 -10.52 -14.34
C ASN A 114 -4.14 -9.95 -13.59
N THR A 115 -3.51 -10.72 -12.71
CA THR A 115 -2.18 -10.42 -12.15
C THR A 115 -1.08 -11.08 -12.99
N GLU A 116 0.18 -10.65 -12.81
CA GLU A 116 1.32 -11.29 -13.46
C GLU A 116 1.53 -12.75 -13.01
N PRO A 117 1.42 -13.06 -11.69
CA PRO A 117 1.66 -14.40 -11.14
C PRO A 117 0.55 -15.43 -11.38
N PHE A 118 -0.64 -15.01 -11.82
CA PHE A 118 -1.80 -15.89 -11.99
C PHE A 118 -1.47 -17.20 -12.71
N GLN A 119 -1.62 -18.33 -12.00
CA GLN A 119 -1.33 -19.69 -12.48
C GLN A 119 0.12 -19.92 -12.96
N LYS A 120 1.08 -19.12 -12.51
CA LYS A 120 2.50 -19.24 -12.88
C LYS A 120 3.42 -19.45 -11.67
N TRP A 121 3.32 -18.62 -10.65
CA TRP A 121 4.09 -18.75 -9.40
C TRP A 121 3.33 -18.19 -8.20
N LYS A 122 3.65 -18.68 -7.00
CA LYS A 122 3.10 -18.13 -5.75
C LYS A 122 3.70 -16.75 -5.49
N SER A 123 2.85 -15.80 -5.16
CA SER A 123 3.26 -14.43 -4.90
C SER A 123 2.29 -13.80 -3.91
N PRO A 124 2.56 -13.92 -2.59
CA PRO A 124 1.81 -13.19 -1.57
C PRO A 124 1.89 -11.69 -1.83
N HIS A 125 0.73 -11.06 -2.02
CA HIS A 125 0.66 -9.64 -2.27
C HIS A 125 -0.63 -9.05 -1.70
N ALA A 126 -0.55 -7.76 -1.40
CA ALA A 126 -1.67 -7.00 -0.92
C ALA A 126 -2.78 -6.89 -1.99
N VAL A 127 -4.04 -6.89 -1.56
CA VAL A 127 -5.22 -6.55 -2.36
C VAL A 127 -6.17 -5.70 -1.51
N MET A 128 -6.82 -4.71 -2.14
CA MET A 128 -7.88 -3.92 -1.52
C MET A 128 -9.26 -4.40 -1.98
N ILE A 129 -10.09 -4.84 -1.04
CA ILE A 129 -11.49 -5.23 -1.27
C ILE A 129 -12.40 -4.06 -0.93
N LEU A 130 -13.30 -3.74 -1.85
CA LEU A 130 -14.16 -2.56 -1.81
C LEU A 130 -15.64 -2.85 -2.08
N GLY A 131 -16.02 -4.10 -2.29
CA GLY A 131 -17.41 -4.46 -2.52
C GLY A 131 -17.62 -5.95 -2.77
N TYR A 132 -18.86 -6.36 -2.95
CA TYR A 132 -19.21 -7.70 -3.41
C TYR A 132 -20.49 -7.73 -4.25
N ASN A 133 -20.55 -8.70 -5.15
CA ASN A 133 -21.71 -9.03 -5.94
C ASN A 133 -22.20 -10.45 -5.59
N PRO A 134 -23.33 -10.59 -4.86
CA PRO A 134 -23.80 -11.91 -4.44
C PRO A 134 -24.35 -12.76 -5.59
N LEU A 135 -24.81 -12.15 -6.69
CA LEU A 135 -25.33 -12.88 -7.85
C LEU A 135 -24.19 -13.48 -8.68
N LYS A 136 -23.13 -12.69 -8.91
CA LYS A 136 -21.92 -13.15 -9.60
C LYS A 136 -21.00 -13.99 -8.72
N ARG A 137 -21.20 -13.97 -7.40
CA ARG A 137 -20.31 -14.58 -6.40
C ARG A 137 -18.88 -14.01 -6.50
N THR A 138 -18.76 -12.70 -6.58
CA THR A 138 -17.47 -12.00 -6.70
C THR A 138 -17.30 -10.93 -5.63
N PHE A 139 -16.06 -10.66 -5.25
CA PHE A 139 -15.65 -9.43 -4.58
C PHE A 139 -15.19 -8.41 -5.62
N ASN A 140 -15.55 -7.15 -5.44
CA ASN A 140 -14.91 -6.05 -6.14
C ASN A 140 -13.60 -5.72 -5.44
N ILE A 141 -12.53 -5.65 -6.20
CA ILE A 141 -11.19 -5.38 -5.71
C ILE A 141 -10.57 -4.21 -6.47
N SER A 142 -9.48 -3.68 -5.92
CA SER A 142 -8.53 -2.86 -6.66
C SER A 142 -7.12 -3.38 -6.40
N ASN A 143 -6.37 -3.59 -7.47
CA ASN A 143 -5.00 -4.10 -7.42
C ASN A 143 -4.19 -3.61 -8.64
N PHE A 144 -2.89 -3.89 -8.63
CA PHE A 144 -2.04 -3.78 -9.81
C PHE A 144 -2.26 -4.98 -10.72
N THR A 145 -2.59 -4.70 -11.97
CA THR A 145 -2.76 -5.75 -12.98
C THR A 145 -1.40 -6.23 -13.49
N LYS A 146 -1.39 -7.28 -14.32
CA LYS A 146 -0.22 -7.75 -15.07
C LYS A 146 0.50 -6.66 -15.89
N ASN A 147 -0.20 -5.57 -16.20
CA ASN A 147 0.36 -4.41 -16.92
C ASN A 147 0.92 -3.35 -15.96
N ARG A 148 1.04 -3.66 -14.67
CA ARG A 148 1.50 -2.76 -13.59
C ARG A 148 0.65 -1.50 -13.44
N LYS A 149 -0.63 -1.55 -13.83
CA LYS A 149 -1.59 -0.46 -13.65
C LYS A 149 -2.49 -0.76 -12.47
N TYR A 150 -2.65 0.24 -11.59
CA TYR A 150 -3.62 0.18 -10.50
C TYR A 150 -5.04 0.41 -11.05
N GLU A 151 -5.89 -0.62 -10.95
CA GLU A 151 -7.23 -0.62 -11.55
C GLU A 151 -8.22 -1.37 -10.63
N GLN A 152 -9.51 -1.20 -10.89
CA GLN A 152 -10.56 -2.01 -10.25
C GLN A 152 -10.78 -3.31 -11.03
N ASP A 153 -11.02 -4.41 -10.32
CA ASP A 153 -11.29 -5.72 -10.90
C ASP A 153 -12.31 -6.50 -10.04
N GLU A 154 -12.64 -7.72 -10.44
CA GLU A 154 -13.45 -8.67 -9.68
C GLU A 154 -12.66 -9.97 -9.43
N ILE A 155 -12.78 -10.53 -8.23
CA ILE A 155 -12.29 -11.88 -7.88
C ILE A 155 -13.47 -12.75 -7.47
N SER A 156 -13.54 -14.00 -7.94
CA SER A 156 -14.57 -14.93 -7.49
C SER A 156 -14.39 -15.30 -6.03
N PHE A 157 -15.47 -15.68 -5.36
CA PHE A 157 -15.43 -16.17 -3.98
C PHE A 157 -14.52 -17.39 -3.85
N GLU A 158 -14.49 -18.26 -4.86
CA GLU A 158 -13.66 -19.46 -4.89
C GLU A 158 -12.17 -19.09 -4.97
N HIS A 159 -11.78 -18.23 -5.91
CA HIS A 159 -10.40 -17.76 -6.01
C HIS A 159 -9.98 -16.97 -4.76
N TYR A 160 -10.87 -16.17 -4.18
CA TYR A 160 -10.62 -15.44 -2.96
C TYR A 160 -10.29 -16.37 -1.78
N VAL A 161 -11.12 -17.40 -1.57
CA VAL A 161 -10.90 -18.38 -0.50
C VAL A 161 -9.62 -19.16 -0.72
N GLU A 162 -9.38 -19.65 -1.93
CA GLU A 162 -8.14 -20.40 -2.23
C GLU A 162 -6.90 -19.53 -2.06
N SER A 163 -6.92 -18.31 -2.60
CA SER A 163 -5.84 -17.34 -2.47
C SER A 163 -5.56 -17.02 -1.02
N PHE A 164 -6.61 -16.82 -0.21
CA PHE A 164 -6.45 -16.56 1.20
C PHE A 164 -5.89 -17.80 1.90
N GLN A 165 -6.47 -18.99 1.76
CA GLN A 165 -6.07 -20.17 2.54
C GLN A 165 -4.69 -20.73 2.19
N LYS A 166 -4.30 -20.68 0.91
CA LYS A 166 -3.05 -21.29 0.42
C LYS A 166 -1.85 -20.35 0.43
N MET A 167 -2.05 -19.09 0.85
CA MET A 167 -0.98 -18.11 0.98
C MET A 167 0.02 -18.53 2.06
N GLU A 168 1.28 -18.54 1.68
CA GLU A 168 2.42 -18.73 2.59
C GLU A 168 2.97 -17.35 2.96
N THR A 169 3.17 -17.12 4.26
CA THR A 169 3.74 -15.87 4.78
C THR A 169 5.24 -16.02 4.92
N THR A 170 6.00 -15.16 4.24
CA THR A 170 7.47 -15.14 4.31
C THR A 170 8.01 -13.97 5.12
N GLU A 171 7.17 -12.95 5.36
CA GLU A 171 7.53 -11.74 6.07
C GLU A 171 6.41 -11.35 7.04
N ASP A 172 6.76 -10.80 8.21
CA ASP A 172 5.81 -10.50 9.30
C ASP A 172 4.68 -9.53 8.90
N TYR A 173 4.95 -8.62 7.95
CA TYR A 173 3.91 -7.69 7.50
C TYR A 173 2.79 -8.38 6.71
N MET A 174 3.04 -9.55 6.12
CA MET A 174 2.04 -10.31 5.37
C MET A 174 0.97 -10.92 6.30
N GLU A 175 1.28 -11.05 7.59
CA GLU A 175 0.32 -11.47 8.62
C GLU A 175 -0.68 -10.38 8.98
N ASN A 176 -0.44 -9.13 8.56
CA ASN A 176 -1.31 -7.99 8.84
C ASN A 176 -2.45 -7.87 7.83
N ASN A 177 -3.68 -7.76 8.35
CA ASN A 177 -4.88 -7.48 7.57
C ASN A 177 -5.55 -6.23 8.15
N TYR A 178 -5.73 -5.21 7.33
CA TYR A 178 -6.30 -3.94 7.78
C TYR A 178 -7.75 -3.80 7.36
N LEU A 179 -8.59 -3.49 8.34
CA LEU A 179 -9.94 -2.99 8.11
C LEU A 179 -9.89 -1.47 8.16
N LEU A 180 -10.19 -0.81 7.05
CA LEU A 180 -10.15 0.64 6.92
C LEU A 180 -11.57 1.17 6.80
N GLN A 181 -11.89 2.26 7.50
CA GLN A 181 -13.18 2.92 7.39
C GLN A 181 -12.96 4.43 7.31
N ILE A 182 -13.77 5.11 6.50
CA ILE A 182 -13.73 6.58 6.43
C ILE A 182 -14.09 7.16 7.80
N ASN A 183 -13.20 7.98 8.34
CA ASN A 183 -13.50 8.80 9.49
C ASN A 183 -14.27 10.04 9.02
N ASN A 184 -15.52 10.18 9.44
CA ASN A 184 -16.35 11.34 9.09
C ASN A 184 -16.16 12.53 10.04
N ASN A 185 -15.45 12.33 11.16
CA ASN A 185 -15.23 13.35 12.20
C ASN A 185 -13.79 13.90 12.13
N VAL A 186 -13.31 14.17 10.92
CA VAL A 186 -11.93 14.65 10.73
C VAL A 186 -11.80 16.10 11.17
N SER A 187 -10.83 16.36 12.04
CA SER A 187 -10.31 17.69 12.32
C SER A 187 -8.84 17.72 11.90
N TYR A 188 -8.56 18.26 10.72
CA TYR A 188 -7.20 18.46 10.23
C TYR A 188 -6.94 19.95 10.01
N ASN A 189 -5.97 20.49 10.73
CA ASN A 189 -5.49 21.85 10.55
C ASN A 189 -4.22 21.79 9.72
N TYR A 190 -4.30 22.31 8.50
CA TYR A 190 -3.14 22.46 7.65
C TYR A 190 -2.19 23.51 8.25
N ASP A 191 -0.92 23.13 8.44
CA ASP A 191 0.13 24.03 8.90
C ASP A 191 1.23 24.10 7.83
N ILE A 192 1.32 25.25 7.19
CA ILE A 192 2.31 25.52 6.14
C ILE A 192 3.74 25.44 6.66
N ASN A 193 3.99 25.74 7.94
CA ASN A 193 5.34 25.71 8.49
C ASN A 193 5.88 24.27 8.53
N ILE A 194 5.03 23.29 8.82
CA ILE A 194 5.39 21.87 8.74
C ILE A 194 5.85 21.51 7.33
N VAL A 195 5.11 21.95 6.31
CA VAL A 195 5.47 21.68 4.91
C VAL A 195 6.79 22.35 4.54
N MET A 196 7.01 23.58 4.97
CA MET A 196 8.27 24.30 4.75
C MET A 196 9.45 23.57 5.40
N ASP A 197 9.30 23.07 6.61
CA ASP A 197 10.34 22.29 7.30
C ASP A 197 10.66 21.00 6.56
N ILE A 198 9.63 20.26 6.11
CA ILE A 198 9.80 19.03 5.33
C ILE A 198 10.53 19.32 4.01
N ILE A 199 10.17 20.40 3.31
CA ILE A 199 10.84 20.82 2.07
C ILE A 199 12.29 21.21 2.33
N ASN A 200 12.56 21.97 3.40
CA ASN A 200 13.91 22.35 3.79
C ASN A 200 14.77 21.13 4.11
N ASP A 201 14.22 20.14 4.82
CA ASP A 201 14.89 18.87 5.09
C ASP A 201 15.17 18.11 3.77
N TYR A 202 14.20 18.05 2.87
CA TYR A 202 14.35 17.41 1.56
C TYR A 202 15.45 18.06 0.69
N ILE A 203 15.44 19.40 0.59
CA ILE A 203 16.44 20.16 -0.18
C ILE A 203 17.84 20.04 0.45
N SER A 204 17.91 19.97 1.78
CA SER A 204 19.17 19.82 2.51
C SER A 204 19.70 18.39 2.54
N SER A 205 19.03 17.45 1.86
CA SER A 205 19.32 16.01 1.91
C SER A 205 19.33 15.45 3.34
N LYS A 206 18.52 16.04 4.22
CA LYS A 206 18.40 15.64 5.61
C LYS A 206 17.20 14.72 5.78
N ARG A 207 17.33 13.83 6.74
CA ARG A 207 16.19 13.13 7.30
C ARG A 207 15.19 14.15 7.84
N THR A 208 13.91 13.96 7.51
CA THR A 208 12.85 14.82 8.03
C THR A 208 12.80 14.77 9.56
N SER A 209 12.98 15.94 10.16
CA SER A 209 13.08 16.14 11.60
C SER A 209 11.73 16.20 12.31
N TYR A 210 10.64 16.33 11.56
CA TYR A 210 9.29 16.35 12.13
C TYR A 210 8.96 15.03 12.85
N SER A 211 8.40 15.10 14.06
CA SER A 211 8.19 13.94 14.95
C SER A 211 7.38 12.81 14.30
N TYR A 212 6.46 13.17 13.40
CA TYR A 212 5.67 12.25 12.61
C TYR A 212 6.45 11.54 11.50
N TYR A 213 7.72 11.85 11.25
CA TYR A 213 8.61 11.01 10.45
C TYR A 213 9.61 10.25 11.33
N ARG A 214 9.55 10.43 12.66
CA ARG A 214 10.45 9.78 13.63
C ARG A 214 9.91 8.46 14.21
N LEU A 215 8.77 7.93 13.74
CA LEU A 215 8.26 6.61 14.14
C LEU A 215 8.32 5.50 13.07
N SER A 216 8.72 5.77 11.83
CA SER A 216 8.92 4.71 10.80
C SER A 216 10.33 4.14 10.80
N GLU A 217 10.48 2.81 10.89
CA GLU A 217 11.74 2.02 10.90
C GLU A 217 12.80 2.33 9.82
N ALA A 218 12.56 3.31 8.93
CA ALA A 218 13.58 3.98 8.12
C ALA A 218 14.59 4.80 8.97
N PHE A 219 14.98 4.30 10.15
CA PHE A 219 15.94 4.92 11.08
C PHE A 219 17.30 4.26 11.08
N SER A 220 17.65 3.57 10.00
CA SER A 220 19.01 3.12 9.81
C SER A 220 19.77 4.10 8.92
N ASP A 221 21.08 4.15 9.11
CA ASP A 221 22.02 4.81 8.22
C ASP A 221 22.04 4.19 6.81
N ASP A 222 21.22 3.15 6.58
CA ASP A 222 21.04 2.46 5.31
C ASP A 222 20.16 3.22 4.33
N TYR A 223 19.74 4.46 4.62
CA TYR A 223 18.93 5.26 3.69
C TYR A 223 19.64 6.54 3.25
N VAL A 224 19.39 6.90 1.99
CA VAL A 224 19.68 8.21 1.39
C VAL A 224 18.39 9.03 1.39
N TYR A 225 18.48 10.30 1.73
CA TYR A 225 17.33 11.19 1.91
C TYR A 225 17.44 12.40 0.98
N GLY A 226 16.29 12.95 0.61
CA GLY A 226 16.26 14.24 -0.07
C GLY A 226 16.94 14.25 -1.44
N LEU A 227 17.62 15.35 -1.77
CA LEU A 227 18.24 15.52 -3.09
C LEU A 227 19.43 14.58 -3.35
N ASP A 228 20.12 14.08 -2.31
CA ASP A 228 21.23 13.13 -2.46
C ASP A 228 20.79 11.82 -3.12
N ILE A 229 19.49 11.52 -3.10
CA ILE A 229 18.91 10.37 -3.81
C ILE A 229 19.20 10.45 -5.30
N TYR A 230 19.14 11.63 -5.92
CA TYR A 230 19.35 11.76 -7.35
C TYR A 230 20.78 11.41 -7.76
N ASP A 231 21.76 11.83 -6.96
CA ASP A 231 23.16 11.45 -7.17
C ASP A 231 23.36 9.95 -6.94
N TYR A 232 22.70 9.37 -5.93
CA TYR A 232 22.74 7.93 -5.69
C TYR A 232 22.16 7.12 -6.86
N LEU A 233 20.98 7.52 -7.37
CA LEU A 233 20.33 6.88 -8.53
C LEU A 233 21.18 6.98 -9.79
N LYS A 234 21.82 8.14 -10.01
CA LYS A 234 22.76 8.34 -11.13
C LYS A 234 23.94 7.38 -11.04
N ASN A 235 24.51 7.18 -9.85
CA ASN A 235 25.63 6.25 -9.66
C ASN A 235 25.19 4.79 -9.89
N ILE A 236 24.02 4.39 -9.39
CA ILE A 236 23.49 3.04 -9.61
C ILE A 236 23.23 2.76 -11.10
N SER A 237 22.59 3.69 -11.82
CA SER A 237 22.28 3.50 -13.24
C SER A 237 23.54 3.28 -14.10
N ILE A 238 24.64 3.98 -13.77
CA ILE A 238 25.95 3.77 -14.39
C ILE A 238 26.50 2.37 -14.08
N CYS A 239 26.41 1.93 -12.83
CA CYS A 239 26.85 0.58 -12.43
C CYS A 239 26.10 -0.52 -13.17
N TYR A 240 24.77 -0.45 -13.25
CA TYR A 240 23.97 -1.44 -14.00
C TYR A 240 24.30 -1.45 -15.50
N TYR A 241 24.48 -0.28 -16.11
CA TYR A 241 24.87 -0.17 -17.52
C TYR A 241 26.22 -0.87 -17.80
N LEU A 242 27.22 -0.63 -16.94
CA LEU A 242 28.55 -1.22 -17.07
C LEU A 242 28.59 -2.72 -16.78
N THR A 243 27.70 -3.24 -15.92
CA THR A 243 27.57 -4.69 -15.69
C THR A 243 26.85 -5.37 -16.85
N TRP A 244 25.81 -4.74 -17.42
CA TRP A 244 25.04 -5.30 -18.52
C TRP A 244 25.87 -5.37 -19.81
N SER A 245 26.69 -4.35 -20.08
CA SER A 245 27.59 -4.30 -21.24
C SER A 245 28.77 -5.28 -21.19
N LYS A 246 29.02 -5.92 -20.03
CA LYS A 246 30.06 -6.96 -19.87
C LYS A 246 29.51 -8.38 -19.94
N SER A 247 28.19 -8.53 -19.91
CA SER A 247 27.47 -9.81 -19.99
C SER A 247 26.86 -10.09 -21.37
N THR A 248 27.14 -9.24 -22.35
CA THR A 248 26.85 -9.40 -23.79
C THR A 248 28.15 -9.53 -24.56
#